data_AF-A0A9P9J3K6-F1
#
_entry.id   AF-A0A9P9J3K6-F1
#
_cell.length_a   1.000
_cell.length_b   1.000
_cell.length_c   1.000
_cell.angle_alpha   90.00
_cell.angle_beta   90.00
_cell.angle_gamma   90.00
#
_symmetry.space_group_name_H-M   'P 1'
#
loop_
_entity.id
_entity.type
_entity.pdbx_description
1 polymer ?
#
loop_
_entity_poly.entity_id
_entity_poly.type
_entity_poly.pdbx_seq_one_letter_code
_entity_poly.pdbx_strand_id
1 'polypeptide(L)'
;MERPKTVSSTVEEPASSSWVNDGRTPGNESPENPFATPIAVTPVAASLNPRRATFAQTPSVYEGPRRRFKSSRLTGEFEKPWLEKSKKEINWDSIIFYSCIGIGLGIGAYLCWNATRGVPNHEYCLIMDDHFENLDNWNHEVQMNGFGTGSFDWTTDDSTNSYIDAEGLHIVPTMTLETTDITYEQLVNGYTVNMTTDSDTWGKCTSEEDETDNRKSTERQPCAARSNATLGQIINPVRSARLNTRSKKTIKYGRVEVRARMPKGDWMWPAIWMMPQDSVYGEWPKSGEIDIAEARGNDARDYDMGDNLLSSALHWGTASVNDRWRMSYGEWGGSRVRYGEAFHTYGLEWSEKYLFAWLDGRLRHVMFFDFTKNKNLWSYGEFAGESVNGSVPVDPWSSTGRANTPFDESFYLILNVAVGSTNGWFPDAVGGKPWADSSETPMRDFWKANSTWLPSWGPPEERGMVIQSVKMWQEGKC
;
A
#
# COMPACT_ATOMS: atom_id res chain seq x y z
N MET A 1 74.59 11.42 19.71
CA MET A 1 74.50 11.50 21.19
C MET A 1 73.03 11.59 21.53
N GLU A 2 72.61 10.81 22.53
CA GLU A 2 71.31 10.78 23.21
C GLU A 2 70.06 10.19 22.48
N ARG A 3 69.69 9.00 22.97
CA ARG A 3 68.38 8.31 22.96
C ARG A 3 67.50 8.87 24.11
N PRO A 4 66.30 8.32 24.42
CA PRO A 4 65.15 7.83 23.63
C PRO A 4 63.79 8.38 24.16
N LYS A 5 62.66 8.04 23.52
CA LYS A 5 61.59 7.18 24.08
C LYS A 5 60.32 7.19 23.22
N THR A 6 59.99 6.01 22.70
CA THR A 6 58.70 5.61 22.14
C THR A 6 58.07 4.65 23.14
N VAL A 7 56.76 4.73 23.39
CA VAL A 7 56.00 3.72 24.15
C VAL A 7 54.89 3.18 23.26
N SER A 8 54.93 1.87 23.09
CA SER A 8 53.92 0.99 22.47
C SER A 8 53.10 0.34 23.59
N SER A 9 51.80 0.15 23.37
CA SER A 9 50.97 -0.73 24.23
C SER A 9 50.12 -1.66 23.36
N THR A 10 50.42 -2.95 23.46
CA THR A 10 49.70 -4.11 22.90
C THR A 10 48.97 -4.86 24.01
N VAL A 11 47.69 -5.19 23.75
CA VAL A 11 47.01 -6.50 23.86
C VAL A 11 47.20 -7.36 25.14
N GLU A 12 46.11 -7.82 25.78
CA GLU A 12 45.56 -9.21 25.73
C GLU A 12 44.52 -9.53 26.85
N GLU A 13 43.55 -10.42 26.55
CA GLU A 13 42.53 -11.00 27.44
C GLU A 13 43.12 -11.92 28.54
N PRO A 14 42.29 -12.48 29.47
CA PRO A 14 41.94 -13.91 29.27
C PRO A 14 40.54 -14.37 29.78
N ALA A 15 40.25 -15.61 29.39
CA ALA A 15 39.02 -16.39 29.50
C ALA A 15 38.78 -17.21 30.80
N SER A 16 37.52 -17.65 30.93
CA SER A 16 36.96 -18.92 31.46
C SER A 16 37.50 -19.59 32.73
N SER A 17 36.59 -19.98 33.64
CA SER A 17 36.65 -21.29 34.31
C SER A 17 35.26 -21.81 34.71
N SER A 18 35.08 -23.11 34.52
CA SER A 18 33.90 -23.94 34.80
C SER A 18 34.04 -24.67 36.13
N TRP A 19 32.95 -24.83 36.89
CA TRP A 19 32.81 -25.90 37.89
C TRP A 19 31.36 -26.43 37.94
N VAL A 20 31.24 -27.75 38.03
CA VAL A 20 30.01 -28.57 38.02
C VAL A 20 29.85 -29.29 39.37
N ASN A 21 28.58 -29.38 39.80
CA ASN A 21 27.92 -30.26 40.79
C ASN A 21 28.28 -30.19 42.29
N ASP A 22 27.28 -30.03 43.16
CA ASP A 22 26.53 -31.17 43.76
C ASP A 22 25.28 -30.73 44.58
N GLY A 23 24.24 -31.57 44.60
CA GLY A 23 23.43 -31.89 45.80
C GLY A 23 22.32 -30.96 46.38
N ARG A 24 21.06 -31.42 46.24
CA ARG A 24 19.94 -31.42 47.23
C ARG A 24 19.24 -30.10 47.67
N THR A 25 17.92 -30.06 47.41
CA THR A 25 16.85 -29.34 48.17
C THR A 25 16.75 -29.84 49.63
N PRO A 26 16.13 -29.14 50.62
CA PRO A 26 14.97 -28.22 50.48
C PRO A 26 14.90 -26.98 51.43
N GLY A 27 14.06 -26.02 51.04
CA GLY A 27 13.25 -25.17 51.94
C GLY A 27 13.97 -24.12 52.79
N ASN A 28 13.71 -22.84 52.54
CA ASN A 28 13.07 -21.96 53.52
C ASN A 28 12.72 -20.61 52.89
N GLU A 29 11.64 -20.04 53.40
CA GLU A 29 11.03 -18.77 53.05
C GLU A 29 12.02 -17.59 53.06
N SER A 30 11.78 -16.61 52.20
CA SER A 30 12.38 -15.27 52.25
C SER A 30 11.26 -14.22 52.30
N PRO A 31 11.46 -13.11 53.04
CA PRO A 31 10.40 -12.35 53.68
C PRO A 31 9.61 -11.47 52.69
N GLU A 32 8.28 -11.49 52.81
CA GLU A 32 7.39 -10.61 52.06
C GLU A 32 7.62 -9.14 52.43
N ASN A 33 7.79 -8.32 51.39
CA ASN A 33 7.81 -6.86 51.47
C ASN A 33 6.38 -6.35 51.78
N PRO A 34 6.14 -5.64 52.90
CA PRO A 34 4.78 -5.25 53.31
C PRO A 34 4.17 -4.12 52.47
N PHE A 35 4.81 -3.70 51.37
CA PHE A 35 4.32 -2.64 50.49
C PHE A 35 4.19 -3.03 49.01
N ALA A 36 4.16 -4.33 48.67
CA ALA A 36 3.92 -4.77 47.29
C ALA A 36 2.41 -4.84 46.93
N THR A 37 2.04 -4.30 45.77
CA THR A 37 0.69 -4.32 45.19
C THR A 37 0.37 -5.72 44.61
N PRO A 38 -0.85 -6.28 44.79
CA PRO A 38 -1.14 -7.64 44.32
C PRO A 38 -1.18 -7.75 42.79
N ILE A 39 -0.60 -8.84 42.28
CA ILE A 39 -0.63 -9.23 40.87
C ILE A 39 -2.07 -9.62 40.51
N ALA A 40 -2.67 -8.89 39.57
CA ALA A 40 -3.94 -9.24 38.96
C ALA A 40 -3.76 -10.49 38.08
N VAL A 41 -4.41 -11.59 38.45
CA VAL A 41 -4.54 -12.77 37.59
C VAL A 41 -5.70 -12.53 36.63
N THR A 42 -5.41 -12.22 35.37
CA THR A 42 -6.39 -12.21 34.28
C THR A 42 -6.86 -13.63 33.96
N PRO A 43 -8.17 -13.91 33.89
CA PRO A 43 -8.66 -15.20 33.44
C PRO A 43 -8.53 -15.33 31.92
N VAL A 44 -8.13 -16.53 31.48
CA VAL A 44 -8.09 -16.97 30.08
C VAL A 44 -9.51 -16.94 29.50
N ALA A 45 -9.69 -16.24 28.38
CA ALA A 45 -10.93 -16.27 27.61
C ALA A 45 -11.07 -17.60 26.87
N ALA A 46 -12.01 -18.43 27.33
CA ALA A 46 -12.49 -19.60 26.59
C ALA A 46 -13.66 -19.21 25.67
N SER A 47 -13.68 -19.84 24.49
CA SER A 47 -14.58 -19.65 23.35
C SER A 47 -16.07 -19.46 23.69
N LEU A 48 -16.70 -18.46 23.06
CA LEU A 48 -18.15 -18.30 23.03
C LEU A 48 -18.76 -19.23 21.97
N ASN A 49 -19.44 -20.28 22.43
CA ASN A 49 -20.44 -21.01 21.66
C ASN A 49 -21.83 -20.69 22.26
N PRO A 50 -22.89 -20.50 21.45
CA PRO A 50 -24.15 -19.96 21.93
C PRO A 50 -24.96 -21.05 22.62
N ARG A 51 -24.86 -21.15 23.95
CA ARG A 51 -25.78 -21.98 24.74
C ARG A 51 -27.03 -21.19 25.09
N ARG A 52 -28.11 -21.54 24.39
CA ARG A 52 -29.50 -21.29 24.77
C ARG A 52 -29.70 -21.68 26.24
N ALA A 53 -29.88 -20.71 27.13
CA ALA A 53 -30.11 -20.97 28.54
C ALA A 53 -31.53 -21.52 28.74
N THR A 54 -31.66 -22.85 28.83
CA THR A 54 -32.81 -23.48 29.48
C THR A 54 -32.64 -23.32 30.98
N PHE A 55 -33.49 -22.52 31.61
CA PHE A 55 -33.64 -22.53 33.06
C PHE A 55 -34.18 -23.91 33.49
N ALA A 56 -33.30 -24.76 34.01
CA ALA A 56 -33.70 -25.95 34.74
C ALA A 56 -34.16 -25.50 36.13
N GLN A 57 -35.44 -25.69 36.42
CA GLN A 57 -36.01 -25.54 37.76
C GLN A 57 -35.42 -26.60 38.68
N THR A 58 -34.64 -26.20 39.68
CA THR A 58 -34.40 -27.02 40.87
C THR A 58 -35.66 -27.03 41.74
N PRO A 59 -36.06 -28.18 42.34
CA PRO A 59 -37.26 -28.26 43.14
C PRO A 59 -37.07 -27.47 44.45
N SER A 60 -38.09 -26.69 44.80
CA SER A 60 -38.10 -25.86 45.99
C SER A 60 -37.94 -26.69 47.27
N VAL A 61 -36.97 -26.32 48.09
CA VAL A 61 -36.93 -26.68 49.50
C VAL A 61 -38.07 -25.91 50.18
N TYR A 62 -39.07 -26.64 50.66
CA TYR A 62 -40.13 -26.23 51.60
C TYR A 62 -40.12 -24.74 52.02
N GLU A 63 -40.87 -23.90 51.31
CA GLU A 63 -41.28 -22.59 51.82
C GLU A 63 -42.47 -22.78 52.76
N GLY A 64 -42.19 -23.11 54.03
CA GLY A 64 -43.13 -22.78 55.09
C GLY A 64 -43.37 -21.26 55.11
N PRO A 65 -44.55 -20.76 55.51
CA PRO A 65 -44.84 -19.33 55.49
C PRO A 65 -43.83 -18.60 56.37
N ARG A 66 -42.88 -17.90 55.75
CA ARG A 66 -41.96 -16.99 56.45
C ARG A 66 -42.82 -15.93 57.10
N ARG A 67 -43.06 -16.06 58.41
CA ARG A 67 -43.70 -15.01 59.20
C ARG A 67 -42.89 -13.75 59.00
N ARG A 68 -43.46 -12.76 58.28
CA ARG A 68 -42.90 -11.40 58.22
C ARG A 68 -42.65 -10.95 59.65
N PHE A 69 -41.42 -10.50 59.92
CA PHE A 69 -41.09 -9.90 61.20
C PHE A 69 -42.07 -8.76 61.49
N LYS A 70 -42.97 -8.99 62.45
CA LYS A 70 -43.85 -7.95 63.00
C LYS A 70 -43.16 -7.43 64.24
N SER A 71 -42.66 -6.20 64.19
CA SER A 71 -42.15 -5.51 65.37
C SER A 71 -43.26 -5.45 66.42
N SER A 72 -43.02 -5.98 67.62
CA SER A 72 -43.99 -5.95 68.73
C SER A 72 -44.23 -4.54 69.27
N ARG A 73 -43.43 -3.56 68.85
CA ARG A 73 -43.56 -2.14 69.23
C ARG A 73 -44.37 -1.28 68.24
N LEU A 74 -44.68 -1.82 67.06
CA LEU A 74 -45.45 -1.11 66.01
C LEU A 74 -46.70 -1.93 65.68
N THR A 75 -47.68 -1.90 66.59
CA THR A 75 -48.97 -2.57 66.45
C THR A 75 -50.09 -1.52 66.44
N GLY A 76 -50.68 -1.27 65.28
CA GLY A 76 -51.74 -0.27 65.05
C GLY A 76 -51.56 0.49 63.73
N GLU A 77 -52.48 1.41 63.40
CA GLU A 77 -52.19 2.44 62.39
C GLU A 77 -51.12 3.36 62.96
N PHE A 78 -49.93 3.31 62.37
CA PHE A 78 -48.84 4.21 62.70
C PHE A 78 -48.88 5.38 61.71
N GLU A 79 -48.74 6.60 62.22
CA GLU A 79 -48.55 7.77 61.36
C GLU A 79 -47.32 7.50 60.49
N LYS A 80 -47.53 7.53 59.18
CA LYS A 80 -46.47 7.45 58.17
C LYS A 80 -46.31 8.84 57.59
N PRO A 81 -45.68 9.80 58.28
CA PRO A 81 -45.55 11.17 57.78
C PRO A 81 -44.77 11.23 56.45
N TRP A 82 -44.01 10.18 56.12
CA TRP A 82 -43.37 9.98 54.81
C TRP A 82 -44.33 9.55 53.67
N LEU A 83 -45.55 9.12 53.99
CA LEU A 83 -46.66 8.96 53.03
C LEU A 83 -47.50 10.24 52.89
N GLU A 84 -47.55 11.09 53.92
CA GLU A 84 -48.33 12.34 53.91
C GLU A 84 -47.64 13.44 53.11
N LYS A 85 -46.31 13.51 53.17
CA LYS A 85 -45.55 14.35 52.25
C LYS A 85 -45.33 13.61 50.94
N SER A 86 -46.29 13.77 50.02
CA SER A 86 -45.93 13.73 48.60
C SER A 86 -44.77 14.72 48.42
N LYS A 87 -43.55 14.20 48.26
CA LYS A 87 -42.40 15.04 47.88
C LYS A 87 -42.68 15.56 46.47
N LYS A 88 -43.48 16.62 46.39
CA LYS A 88 -43.50 17.59 45.28
C LYS A 88 -42.31 18.55 45.38
N GLU A 89 -41.30 18.21 46.16
CA GLU A 89 -40.03 18.92 46.17
C GLU A 89 -39.30 18.57 44.88
N ILE A 90 -38.91 19.62 44.15
CA ILE A 90 -38.16 19.50 42.91
C ILE A 90 -36.89 18.69 43.18
N ASN A 91 -36.75 17.54 42.51
CA ASN A 91 -35.55 16.71 42.60
C ASN A 91 -34.43 17.33 41.77
N TRP A 92 -33.74 18.31 42.35
CA TRP A 92 -32.63 19.01 41.72
C TRP A 92 -31.53 18.06 41.24
N ASP A 93 -31.25 16.97 41.94
CA ASP A 93 -30.26 15.98 41.51
C ASP A 93 -30.66 15.30 40.20
N SER A 94 -31.93 14.94 40.06
CA SER A 94 -32.45 14.40 38.79
C SER A 94 -32.46 15.45 37.69
N ILE A 95 -32.84 16.69 37.99
CA ILE A 95 -32.82 17.77 37.01
C ILE A 95 -31.39 18.03 36.52
N ILE A 96 -30.43 18.13 37.43
CA ILE A 96 -29.01 18.32 37.10
C ILE A 96 -28.51 17.14 36.28
N PHE A 97 -28.79 15.90 36.69
CA PHE A 97 -28.38 14.70 35.97
C PHE A 97 -28.92 14.65 34.54
N TYR A 98 -30.24 14.81 34.36
CA TYR A 98 -30.86 14.79 33.02
C TYR A 98 -30.48 16.02 32.19
N SER A 99 -30.24 17.18 32.81
CA SER A 99 -29.73 18.36 32.12
C SER A 99 -28.32 18.12 31.61
N CYS A 100 -27.43 17.53 32.40
CA CYS A 100 -26.08 17.16 31.97
C CYS A 100 -26.11 16.13 30.83
N ILE A 101 -27.00 15.12 30.89
CA ILE A 101 -27.21 14.18 29.78
C ILE A 101 -27.69 14.91 28.52
N GLY A 102 -28.69 15.79 28.66
CA GLY A 102 -29.22 16.58 27.54
C GLY A 102 -28.16 17.47 26.91
N ILE A 103 -27.33 18.13 27.72
CA ILE A 103 -26.19 18.93 27.25
C ILE A 103 -25.17 18.04 26.54
N GLY A 104 -24.82 16.89 27.12
CA GLY A 104 -23.87 15.95 26.51
C GLY A 104 -24.34 15.42 25.16
N LEU A 105 -25.62 15.03 25.06
CA LEU A 105 -26.23 14.62 23.79
C LEU A 105 -26.31 15.78 22.79
N GLY A 106 -26.62 17.00 23.26
CA GLY A 106 -26.63 18.21 22.42
C GLY A 106 -25.25 18.52 21.84
N ILE A 107 -24.20 18.45 22.67
CA ILE A 107 -22.81 18.62 22.22
C ILE A 107 -22.43 17.51 21.24
N GLY A 108 -22.73 16.24 21.56
CA GLY A 108 -22.46 15.12 20.67
C GLY A 108 -23.15 15.28 19.30
N ALA A 109 -24.43 15.64 19.30
CA ALA A 109 -25.19 15.90 18.08
C ALA A 109 -24.60 17.08 17.28
N TYR A 110 -24.19 18.16 17.96
CA TYR A 110 -23.52 19.29 17.30
C TYR A 110 -22.18 18.90 16.69
N LEU A 111 -21.35 18.09 17.39
CA LEU A 111 -20.08 17.61 16.86
C LEU A 111 -20.28 16.71 15.64
N CYS A 112 -21.23 15.78 15.70
CA CYS A 112 -21.59 14.95 14.56
C CYS A 112 -22.09 15.79 13.38
N TRP A 113 -23.00 16.75 13.61
CA TRP A 113 -23.49 17.65 12.57
C TRP A 113 -22.38 18.53 11.98
N ASN A 114 -21.49 19.07 12.81
CA ASN A 114 -20.37 19.90 12.36
C ASN A 114 -19.36 19.09 11.55
N ALA A 115 -19.14 17.81 11.90
CA ALA A 115 -18.31 16.90 11.12
C ALA A 115 -18.98 16.52 9.78
N THR A 116 -20.28 16.17 9.79
CA THR A 116 -20.97 15.71 8.58
C THR A 116 -21.28 16.82 7.60
N ARG A 117 -21.58 18.04 8.06
CA ARG A 117 -21.85 19.19 7.18
C ARG A 117 -20.64 19.60 6.34
N GLY A 118 -19.42 19.27 6.80
CA GLY A 118 -18.17 19.57 6.12
C GLY A 118 -17.79 18.54 5.05
N VAL A 119 -18.47 17.38 5.02
CA VAL A 119 -18.24 16.35 4.00
C VAL A 119 -18.93 16.78 2.71
N PRO A 120 -18.18 17.09 1.64
CA PRO A 120 -18.79 17.46 0.37
C PRO A 120 -19.57 16.28 -0.22
N ASN A 121 -20.80 16.54 -0.65
CA ASN A 121 -21.61 15.58 -1.40
C ASN A 121 -21.46 15.87 -2.89
N HIS A 122 -20.47 15.24 -3.51
CA HIS A 122 -20.20 15.40 -4.93
C HIS A 122 -21.20 14.57 -5.76
N GLU A 123 -21.71 15.15 -6.84
CA GLU A 123 -22.39 14.39 -7.90
C GLU A 123 -21.32 13.79 -8.81
N TYR A 124 -21.53 12.55 -9.26
CA TYR A 124 -20.57 11.81 -10.06
C TYR A 124 -21.22 11.28 -11.33
N CYS A 125 -20.58 11.52 -12.48
CA CYS A 125 -20.99 10.98 -13.77
C CYS A 125 -20.13 9.78 -14.16
N LEU A 126 -20.76 8.62 -14.41
CA LEU A 126 -20.05 7.40 -14.84
C LEU A 126 -19.54 7.58 -16.28
N ILE A 127 -18.21 7.56 -16.47
CA ILE A 127 -17.55 7.77 -17.77
C ILE A 127 -16.95 6.48 -18.37
N MET A 128 -16.71 5.49 -17.51
CA MET A 128 -16.23 4.16 -17.88
C MET A 128 -16.76 3.13 -16.89
N ASP A 129 -17.32 2.05 -17.42
CA ASP A 129 -17.70 0.84 -16.68
C ASP A 129 -17.28 -0.34 -17.55
N ASP A 130 -16.08 -0.84 -17.30
CA ASP A 130 -15.43 -1.86 -18.12
C ASP A 130 -15.36 -3.17 -17.35
N HIS A 131 -15.99 -4.20 -17.90
CA HIS A 131 -15.99 -5.57 -17.41
C HIS A 131 -15.12 -6.49 -18.27
N PHE A 132 -14.27 -5.91 -19.12
CA PHE A 132 -13.33 -6.59 -20.01
C PHE A 132 -14.01 -7.56 -20.98
N GLU A 133 -15.08 -7.13 -21.65
CA GLU A 133 -15.61 -7.87 -22.81
C GLU A 133 -14.67 -7.77 -24.02
N ASN A 134 -13.93 -6.65 -24.10
CA ASN A 134 -12.87 -6.38 -25.07
C ASN A 134 -11.87 -5.35 -24.48
N LEU A 135 -10.89 -4.91 -25.28
CA LEU A 135 -9.89 -3.91 -24.89
C LEU A 135 -10.05 -2.56 -25.62
N ASP A 136 -11.26 -2.21 -26.06
CA ASP A 136 -11.50 -0.99 -26.85
C ASP A 136 -11.10 0.28 -26.09
N ASN A 137 -11.26 0.29 -24.75
CA ASN A 137 -10.85 1.41 -23.89
C ASN A 137 -9.35 1.46 -23.58
N TRP A 138 -8.56 0.48 -24.04
CA TRP A 138 -7.18 0.27 -23.60
C TRP A 138 -6.18 0.29 -24.75
N ASN A 139 -5.00 0.86 -24.52
CA ASN A 139 -3.84 0.74 -25.39
C ASN A 139 -2.81 -0.13 -24.69
N HIS A 140 -2.12 -0.98 -25.44
CA HIS A 140 -0.89 -1.61 -24.97
C HIS A 140 0.28 -0.66 -25.12
N GLU A 141 1.17 -0.63 -24.12
CA GLU A 141 2.49 -0.01 -24.23
C GLU A 141 3.54 -1.10 -24.42
N VAL A 142 4.28 -1.05 -25.52
CA VAL A 142 5.31 -2.04 -25.87
C VAL A 142 6.68 -1.36 -25.82
N GLN A 143 7.45 -1.63 -24.75
CA GLN A 143 8.77 -1.03 -24.52
C GLN A 143 9.68 -1.93 -23.67
N MET A 144 10.98 -1.67 -23.69
CA MET A 144 12.04 -2.48 -23.05
C MET A 144 12.88 -1.71 -22.02
N ASN A 145 12.64 -0.42 -21.85
CA ASN A 145 13.43 0.49 -21.00
C ASN A 145 13.02 0.46 -19.51
N GLY A 146 11.92 -0.21 -19.16
CA GLY A 146 11.39 -0.24 -17.80
C GLY A 146 10.78 1.09 -17.33
N PHE A 147 10.41 1.98 -18.27
CA PHE A 147 9.65 3.21 -17.99
C PHE A 147 10.24 4.08 -16.87
N GLY A 148 11.56 4.24 -16.84
CA GLY A 148 12.27 5.04 -15.83
C GLY A 148 12.47 4.38 -14.45
N THR A 149 11.86 3.21 -14.21
CA THR A 149 12.06 2.43 -12.97
C THR A 149 13.29 1.52 -13.04
N GLY A 150 13.72 1.17 -14.25
CA GLY A 150 14.78 0.18 -14.47
C GLY A 150 14.32 -1.27 -14.27
N SER A 151 13.01 -1.53 -14.35
CA SER A 151 12.45 -2.89 -14.33
C SER A 151 13.09 -3.81 -15.38
N PHE A 152 13.03 -5.11 -15.13
CA PHE A 152 13.72 -6.14 -15.91
C PHE A 152 12.82 -6.83 -16.93
N ASP A 153 11.52 -6.58 -16.86
CA ASP A 153 10.57 -6.97 -17.88
C ASP A 153 10.68 -6.06 -19.13
N TRP A 154 10.26 -6.58 -20.27
CA TRP A 154 9.74 -5.74 -21.33
C TRP A 154 8.23 -5.91 -21.41
N THR A 155 7.53 -4.88 -21.89
CA THR A 155 6.09 -4.93 -22.09
C THR A 155 5.75 -5.28 -23.54
N THR A 156 4.70 -6.06 -23.75
CA THR A 156 4.27 -6.58 -25.07
C THR A 156 2.74 -6.63 -25.16
N ASP A 157 2.21 -6.72 -26.38
CA ASP A 157 0.79 -6.93 -26.71
C ASP A 157 0.43 -8.40 -26.95
N ASP A 158 1.38 -9.32 -26.70
CA ASP A 158 1.20 -10.75 -26.85
C ASP A 158 0.11 -11.31 -25.92
N SER A 159 -0.73 -12.16 -26.49
CA SER A 159 -1.79 -12.89 -25.78
C SER A 159 -1.29 -13.76 -24.63
N THR A 160 0.00 -14.12 -24.59
CA THR A 160 0.58 -14.83 -23.43
C THR A 160 0.76 -13.93 -22.21
N ASN A 161 0.88 -12.63 -22.40
CA ASN A 161 1.14 -11.65 -21.34
C ASN A 161 -0.08 -10.80 -20.99
N SER A 162 -1.00 -10.61 -21.93
CA SER A 162 -2.31 -10.03 -21.63
C SER A 162 -3.44 -10.66 -22.44
N TYR A 163 -4.46 -11.15 -21.76
CA TYR A 163 -5.63 -11.76 -22.37
C TYR A 163 -6.88 -11.59 -21.51
N ILE A 164 -8.03 -11.82 -22.11
CA ILE A 164 -9.33 -11.78 -21.45
C ILE A 164 -9.90 -13.19 -21.37
N ASP A 165 -10.45 -13.54 -20.21
CA ASP A 165 -11.28 -14.74 -20.04
C ASP A 165 -12.52 -14.46 -19.16
N ALA A 166 -13.12 -15.50 -18.57
CA ALA A 166 -14.30 -15.37 -17.72
C ALA A 166 -14.06 -14.67 -16.37
N GLU A 167 -12.81 -14.57 -15.90
CA GLU A 167 -12.45 -13.87 -14.67
C GLU A 167 -12.12 -12.39 -14.90
N GLY A 168 -11.74 -12.01 -16.12
CA GLY A 168 -11.50 -10.65 -16.56
C GLY A 168 -10.22 -10.50 -17.40
N LEU A 169 -9.58 -9.35 -17.32
CA LEU A 169 -8.26 -9.10 -17.93
C LEU A 169 -7.17 -9.72 -17.06
N HIS A 170 -6.28 -10.48 -17.67
CA HIS A 170 -5.07 -11.01 -17.06
C HIS A 170 -3.85 -10.24 -17.56
N ILE A 171 -2.95 -9.86 -16.65
CA ILE A 171 -1.61 -9.36 -16.95
C ILE A 171 -0.60 -10.31 -16.32
N VAL A 172 0.08 -11.10 -17.13
CA VAL A 172 0.87 -12.26 -16.69
C VAL A 172 2.33 -12.10 -17.11
N PRO A 173 3.28 -12.00 -16.16
CA PRO A 173 4.70 -12.09 -16.47
C PRO A 173 5.10 -13.49 -16.94
N THR A 174 5.86 -13.55 -18.02
CA THR A 174 6.39 -14.81 -18.60
C THR A 174 7.89 -14.71 -18.83
N MET A 175 8.58 -15.84 -18.90
CA MET A 175 10.00 -15.82 -19.25
C MET A 175 10.18 -15.58 -20.74
N THR A 176 11.14 -14.73 -21.13
CA THR A 176 11.46 -14.48 -22.54
C THR A 176 11.82 -15.79 -23.26
N LEU A 177 12.57 -16.69 -22.62
CA LEU A 177 12.92 -17.99 -23.20
C LEU A 177 11.74 -18.97 -23.35
N GLU A 178 10.60 -18.70 -22.69
CA GLU A 178 9.42 -19.59 -22.76
C GLU A 178 8.44 -19.15 -23.85
N THR A 179 8.35 -17.85 -24.13
CA THR A 179 7.34 -17.29 -25.04
C THR A 179 7.93 -16.64 -26.29
N THR A 180 9.23 -16.83 -26.54
CA THR A 180 9.91 -16.32 -27.74
C THR A 180 10.82 -17.38 -28.35
N ASP A 181 11.25 -17.16 -29.60
CA ASP A 181 12.26 -17.99 -30.28
C ASP A 181 13.71 -17.64 -29.86
N ILE A 182 13.89 -16.75 -28.87
CA ILE A 182 15.22 -16.33 -28.39
C ILE A 182 15.86 -17.49 -27.62
N THR A 183 17.06 -17.91 -28.04
CA THR A 183 17.82 -18.93 -27.32
C THR A 183 18.56 -18.34 -26.11
N TYR A 184 18.99 -19.19 -25.18
CA TYR A 184 19.82 -18.76 -24.06
C TYR A 184 21.09 -18.03 -24.53
N GLU A 185 21.76 -18.53 -25.57
CA GLU A 185 22.97 -17.91 -26.14
C GLU A 185 22.68 -16.50 -26.65
N GLN A 186 21.54 -16.31 -27.31
CA GLN A 186 21.09 -15.02 -27.81
C GLN A 186 20.70 -14.08 -26.66
N LEU A 187 20.01 -14.57 -25.65
CA LEU A 187 19.62 -13.79 -24.47
C LEU A 187 20.85 -13.14 -23.82
N VAL A 188 21.96 -13.88 -23.71
CA VAL A 188 23.16 -13.45 -22.97
C VAL A 188 24.27 -12.86 -23.83
N ASN A 189 24.27 -13.07 -25.16
CA ASN A 189 25.35 -12.56 -25.99
C ASN A 189 25.01 -12.39 -27.49
N GLY A 190 25.45 -11.28 -28.08
CA GLY A 190 25.59 -11.12 -29.52
C GLY A 190 24.28 -11.02 -30.30
N TYR A 191 23.14 -10.84 -29.62
CA TYR A 191 21.84 -10.73 -30.23
C TYR A 191 21.26 -9.33 -30.06
N THR A 192 20.35 -8.94 -30.95
CA THR A 192 19.66 -7.66 -30.88
C THR A 192 18.18 -7.88 -31.12
N VAL A 193 17.38 -7.47 -30.14
CA VAL A 193 15.94 -7.33 -30.29
C VAL A 193 15.68 -5.91 -30.78
N ASN A 194 14.94 -5.79 -31.87
CA ASN A 194 14.58 -4.51 -32.46
C ASN A 194 13.08 -4.49 -32.76
N MET A 195 12.35 -3.61 -32.08
CA MET A 195 10.90 -3.44 -32.18
C MET A 195 10.52 -2.14 -32.91
N THR A 196 11.48 -1.46 -33.55
CA THR A 196 11.20 -0.21 -34.31
C THR A 196 10.50 -0.47 -35.65
N THR A 197 10.69 -1.66 -36.21
CA THR A 197 9.95 -2.14 -37.37
C THR A 197 8.79 -2.99 -36.90
N ASP A 198 7.65 -2.95 -37.61
CA ASP A 198 6.57 -3.93 -37.45
C ASP A 198 7.13 -5.34 -37.76
N SER A 199 7.70 -5.98 -36.74
CA SER A 199 8.00 -7.40 -36.77
C SER A 199 6.78 -8.11 -36.21
N ASP A 200 6.21 -9.03 -36.97
CA ASP A 200 5.05 -9.84 -36.55
C ASP A 200 5.30 -10.65 -35.26
N THR A 201 6.55 -10.70 -34.78
CA THR A 201 6.99 -11.57 -33.68
C THR A 201 6.79 -10.97 -32.29
N TRP A 202 7.06 -9.68 -32.07
CA TRP A 202 7.16 -9.09 -30.71
C TRP A 202 6.29 -7.85 -30.46
N GLY A 203 5.45 -7.48 -31.43
CA GLY A 203 4.70 -6.22 -31.40
C GLY A 203 5.56 -5.02 -31.82
N LYS A 204 4.89 -3.90 -32.08
CA LYS A 204 5.54 -2.64 -32.47
C LYS A 204 5.81 -1.79 -31.24
N CYS A 205 7.02 -1.27 -31.12
CA CYS A 205 7.34 -0.33 -30.06
C CYS A 205 6.38 0.86 -30.07
N THR A 206 5.85 1.23 -28.91
CA THR A 206 4.88 2.33 -28.78
C THR A 206 5.49 3.61 -28.23
N SER A 207 6.80 3.61 -27.95
CA SER A 207 7.48 4.84 -27.52
C SER A 207 7.53 5.84 -28.67
N GLU A 208 7.21 7.11 -28.39
CA GLU A 208 7.44 8.23 -29.31
C GLU A 208 8.92 8.65 -29.33
N GLU A 209 9.71 8.19 -28.36
CA GLU A 209 11.16 8.33 -28.36
C GLU A 209 11.74 7.35 -29.40
N ASP A 210 11.83 7.82 -30.65
CA ASP A 210 12.60 7.22 -31.76
C ASP A 210 14.12 7.24 -31.47
N GLU A 211 14.52 7.19 -30.20
CA GLU A 211 15.91 7.30 -29.80
C GLU A 211 16.65 6.00 -30.13
N THR A 212 17.18 5.98 -31.34
CA THR A 212 18.43 5.28 -31.66
C THR A 212 19.66 6.08 -31.19
N ASP A 213 19.44 7.21 -30.50
CA ASP A 213 20.49 8.14 -30.07
C ASP A 213 21.12 7.66 -28.75
N ASN A 214 22.39 7.28 -28.82
CA ASN A 214 23.25 6.89 -27.70
C ASN A 214 23.56 8.05 -26.73
N ARG A 215 22.74 9.10 -26.66
CA ARG A 215 23.10 10.34 -25.97
C ARG A 215 22.92 10.30 -24.46
N LYS A 216 22.21 9.30 -23.93
CA LYS A 216 22.24 8.93 -22.51
C LYS A 216 22.73 7.49 -22.35
N SER A 217 24.05 7.30 -22.31
CA SER A 217 24.70 5.98 -22.23
C SER A 217 24.38 5.15 -20.96
N THR A 218 23.47 5.62 -20.10
CA THR A 218 23.07 4.99 -18.84
C THR A 218 21.63 4.48 -18.84
N GLU A 219 20.80 4.88 -19.83
CA GLU A 219 19.39 4.50 -19.91
C GLU A 219 19.18 3.47 -21.03
N ARG A 220 18.39 2.43 -20.76
CA ARG A 220 18.07 1.39 -21.76
C ARG A 220 17.18 1.98 -22.84
N GLN A 221 17.40 1.59 -24.08
CA GLN A 221 16.56 2.05 -25.19
C GLN A 221 15.15 1.44 -25.11
N PRO A 222 14.08 2.19 -25.39
CA PRO A 222 12.71 1.70 -25.26
C PRO A 222 12.36 0.64 -26.32
N CYS A 223 12.90 0.77 -27.53
CA CYS A 223 12.49 -0.04 -28.68
C CYS A 223 13.50 -1.12 -29.10
N ALA A 224 14.64 -1.23 -28.42
CA ALA A 224 15.65 -2.21 -28.75
C ALA A 224 16.53 -2.57 -27.54
N ALA A 225 17.02 -3.81 -27.49
CA ALA A 225 18.13 -4.17 -26.62
C ALA A 225 19.12 -5.06 -27.35
N ARG A 226 20.37 -4.99 -26.91
CA ARG A 226 21.47 -5.80 -27.42
C ARG A 226 22.14 -6.54 -26.28
N SER A 227 22.28 -7.85 -26.43
CA SER A 227 23.04 -8.66 -25.49
C SER A 227 24.53 -8.63 -25.82
N ASN A 228 25.36 -8.58 -24.78
CA ASN A 228 26.82 -8.53 -24.88
C ASN A 228 27.44 -9.15 -23.63
N ALA A 229 28.07 -10.31 -23.79
CA ALA A 229 28.67 -11.05 -22.67
C ALA A 229 29.83 -10.29 -22.01
N THR A 230 30.61 -9.52 -22.77
CA THR A 230 31.74 -8.74 -22.23
C THR A 230 31.26 -7.62 -21.31
N LEU A 231 30.16 -6.96 -21.67
CA LEU A 231 29.53 -5.91 -20.86
C LEU A 231 28.52 -6.45 -19.84
N GLY A 232 28.20 -7.74 -19.91
CA GLY A 232 27.17 -8.36 -19.08
C GLY A 232 25.74 -7.86 -19.35
N GLN A 233 25.53 -7.26 -20.52
CA GLN A 233 24.21 -6.83 -20.99
C GLN A 233 23.46 -8.04 -21.53
N ILE A 234 22.23 -8.24 -21.08
CA ILE A 234 21.34 -9.29 -21.57
C ILE A 234 20.08 -8.67 -22.15
N ILE A 235 19.37 -9.41 -22.98
CA ILE A 235 17.99 -9.08 -23.32
C ILE A 235 17.12 -9.25 -22.06
N ASN A 236 16.09 -8.41 -21.91
CA ASN A 236 15.13 -8.49 -20.80
C ASN A 236 14.70 -9.96 -20.61
N PRO A 237 14.99 -10.58 -19.45
CA PRO A 237 14.74 -12.00 -19.23
C PRO A 237 13.24 -12.31 -19.08
N VAL A 238 12.42 -11.29 -18.84
CA VAL A 238 10.99 -11.40 -18.57
C VAL A 238 10.21 -10.56 -19.57
N ARG A 239 9.03 -11.05 -19.96
CA ARG A 239 7.99 -10.31 -20.69
C ARG A 239 6.81 -10.08 -19.77
N SER A 240 6.13 -8.95 -19.90
CA SER A 240 4.89 -8.63 -19.20
C SER A 240 4.00 -7.75 -20.08
N ALA A 241 2.91 -7.19 -19.55
CA ALA A 241 2.07 -6.24 -20.25
C ALA A 241 1.81 -4.98 -19.40
N ARG A 242 1.62 -3.87 -20.11
CA ARG A 242 1.24 -2.57 -19.55
C ARG A 242 0.15 -2.00 -20.45
N LEU A 243 -1.02 -1.76 -19.85
CA LEU A 243 -2.17 -1.22 -20.54
C LEU A 243 -2.54 0.14 -19.97
N ASN A 244 -2.95 1.06 -20.82
CA ASN A 244 -3.41 2.37 -20.39
C ASN A 244 -4.66 2.85 -21.13
N THR A 245 -5.31 3.86 -20.57
CA THR A 245 -6.51 4.48 -21.13
C THR A 245 -6.22 5.81 -21.86
N ARG A 246 -4.95 6.14 -22.10
CA ARG A 246 -4.51 7.41 -22.67
C ARG A 246 -5.24 7.70 -23.98
N SER A 247 -5.73 8.93 -24.13
CA SER A 247 -6.52 9.38 -25.30
C SER A 247 -7.84 8.62 -25.57
N LYS A 248 -8.22 7.66 -24.72
CA LYS A 248 -9.48 6.90 -24.80
C LYS A 248 -10.42 7.27 -23.66
N LYS A 249 -9.94 7.19 -22.42
CA LYS A 249 -10.67 7.56 -21.21
C LYS A 249 -9.73 8.30 -20.25
N THR A 250 -10.11 9.51 -19.89
CA THR A 250 -9.40 10.32 -18.90
C THR A 250 -10.39 10.86 -17.88
N ILE A 251 -9.89 11.24 -16.72
CA ILE A 251 -10.68 11.80 -15.63
C ILE A 251 -9.91 12.97 -15.03
N LYS A 252 -10.62 14.07 -14.75
CA LYS A 252 -10.15 15.13 -13.86
C LYS A 252 -11.16 15.29 -12.73
N TYR A 253 -10.71 14.97 -11.53
CA TYR A 253 -11.56 14.84 -10.34
C TYR A 253 -12.66 13.80 -10.50
N GLY A 254 -12.95 13.09 -9.42
CA GLY A 254 -13.97 12.06 -9.41
C GLY A 254 -13.54 10.83 -8.62
N ARG A 255 -13.90 9.65 -9.12
CA ARG A 255 -13.62 8.37 -8.52
C ARG A 255 -13.12 7.36 -9.54
N VAL A 256 -12.16 6.54 -9.13
CA VAL A 256 -11.74 5.33 -9.85
C VAL A 256 -11.90 4.14 -8.91
N GLU A 257 -12.46 3.04 -9.40
CA GLU A 257 -12.51 1.76 -8.69
C GLU A 257 -12.02 0.65 -9.63
N VAL A 258 -10.98 -0.05 -9.21
CA VAL A 258 -10.43 -1.20 -9.92
C VAL A 258 -10.60 -2.43 -9.04
N ARG A 259 -11.34 -3.42 -9.53
CA ARG A 259 -11.52 -4.69 -8.85
C ARG A 259 -10.52 -5.70 -9.40
N ALA A 260 -9.52 -6.05 -8.61
CA ALA A 260 -8.42 -6.91 -9.04
C ALA A 260 -7.96 -7.86 -7.94
N ARG A 261 -7.28 -8.93 -8.36
CA ARG A 261 -6.47 -9.81 -7.52
C ARG A 261 -5.01 -9.63 -7.93
N MET A 262 -4.16 -9.33 -6.96
CA MET A 262 -2.73 -9.10 -7.22
C MET A 262 -2.00 -10.41 -7.54
N PRO A 263 -0.91 -10.37 -8.31
CA PRO A 263 -0.08 -11.52 -8.57
C PRO A 263 0.73 -11.93 -7.33
N LYS A 264 1.15 -13.19 -7.31
CA LYS A 264 2.08 -13.76 -6.32
C LYS A 264 3.36 -14.19 -7.01
N GLY A 265 4.47 -13.97 -6.33
CA GLY A 265 5.79 -14.38 -6.80
C GLY A 265 6.83 -13.33 -6.50
N ASP A 266 8.02 -13.80 -6.19
CA ASP A 266 9.13 -12.94 -5.85
C ASP A 266 9.43 -11.94 -6.96
N TRP A 267 9.70 -10.71 -6.54
CA TRP A 267 10.13 -9.61 -7.40
C TRP A 267 9.08 -9.11 -8.39
N MET A 268 7.80 -9.46 -8.20
CA MET A 268 6.70 -8.86 -8.95
C MET A 268 6.28 -7.53 -8.33
N TRP A 269 5.95 -6.58 -9.20
CA TRP A 269 5.48 -5.25 -8.85
C TRP A 269 4.21 -4.93 -9.67
N PRO A 270 3.04 -5.41 -9.22
CA PRO A 270 1.76 -4.96 -9.76
C PRO A 270 1.48 -3.50 -9.38
N ALA A 271 0.95 -2.75 -10.34
CA ALA A 271 0.56 -1.36 -10.14
C ALA A 271 -0.76 -1.01 -10.82
N ILE A 272 -1.58 -0.25 -10.11
CA ILE A 272 -2.79 0.43 -10.58
C ILE A 272 -2.57 1.91 -10.26
N TRP A 273 -2.39 2.71 -11.31
CA TRP A 273 -1.86 4.07 -11.15
C TRP A 273 -2.28 4.93 -12.34
N MET A 274 -1.98 6.22 -12.25
CA MET A 274 -2.44 7.19 -13.23
C MET A 274 -1.35 8.20 -13.58
N MET A 275 -1.33 8.57 -14.86
CA MET A 275 -0.45 9.60 -15.40
C MET A 275 -1.26 10.71 -16.05
N PRO A 276 -0.75 11.95 -16.12
CA PRO A 276 -1.43 13.05 -16.77
C PRO A 276 -1.54 12.78 -18.27
N GLN A 277 -2.69 13.09 -18.87
CA GLN A 277 -2.90 12.99 -20.32
C GLN A 277 -1.86 13.82 -21.10
N ASP A 278 -1.60 15.02 -20.58
CA ASP A 278 -0.66 16.00 -21.14
C ASP A 278 0.30 16.47 -20.05
N SER A 279 1.58 16.59 -20.40
CA SER A 279 2.65 17.09 -19.51
C SER A 279 2.63 18.62 -19.39
N VAL A 280 1.51 19.20 -18.95
CA VAL A 280 1.24 20.66 -18.92
C VAL A 280 2.32 21.44 -18.16
N TYR A 281 2.88 20.86 -17.09
CA TYR A 281 3.88 21.50 -16.23
C TYR A 281 5.31 21.05 -16.55
N GLY A 282 5.49 20.28 -17.63
CA GLY A 282 6.75 19.68 -18.05
C GLY A 282 6.87 18.20 -17.70
N GLU A 283 8.03 17.62 -17.99
CA GLU A 283 8.33 16.21 -17.76
C GLU A 283 8.14 15.78 -16.30
N TRP A 284 7.95 14.47 -16.11
CA TRP A 284 7.81 13.86 -14.80
C TRP A 284 8.98 14.27 -13.85
N PRO A 285 8.71 14.56 -12.57
CA PRO A 285 7.43 14.47 -11.87
C PRO A 285 6.64 15.80 -11.86
N LYS A 286 6.98 16.79 -12.70
CA LYS A 286 6.36 18.13 -12.63
C LYS A 286 4.86 18.12 -12.93
N SER A 287 4.42 17.21 -13.80
CA SER A 287 3.01 17.06 -14.18
C SER A 287 2.24 16.06 -13.32
N GLY A 288 2.91 15.47 -12.32
CA GLY A 288 2.30 14.56 -11.36
C GLY A 288 2.19 13.11 -11.82
N GLU A 289 2.00 12.22 -10.86
CA GLU A 289 1.60 10.81 -11.02
C GLU A 289 0.81 10.39 -9.75
N ILE A 290 -0.22 9.56 -9.93
CA ILE A 290 -1.10 9.11 -8.84
C ILE A 290 -1.07 7.59 -8.76
N ASP A 291 -0.48 7.06 -7.70
CA ASP A 291 -0.47 5.62 -7.45
C ASP A 291 -1.65 5.25 -6.57
N ILE A 292 -2.64 4.57 -7.17
CA ILE A 292 -3.82 4.13 -6.45
C ILE A 292 -3.45 2.92 -5.59
N ALA A 293 -2.71 1.98 -6.17
CA ALA A 293 -2.37 0.72 -5.54
C ALA A 293 -1.09 0.12 -6.15
N GLU A 294 -0.05 0.03 -5.33
CA GLU A 294 1.17 -0.72 -5.64
C GLU A 294 1.42 -1.76 -4.55
N ALA A 295 1.90 -2.93 -4.95
CA ALA A 295 2.24 -4.00 -4.03
C ALA A 295 3.49 -4.75 -4.51
N ARG A 296 4.02 -5.62 -3.65
CA ARG A 296 5.04 -6.60 -4.01
C ARG A 296 4.42 -7.99 -4.06
N GLY A 297 4.89 -8.84 -4.96
CA GLY A 297 4.44 -10.24 -5.03
C GLY A 297 5.16 -11.19 -4.07
N ASN A 298 6.24 -10.74 -3.40
CA ASN A 298 7.01 -11.55 -2.45
C ASN A 298 6.13 -12.03 -1.30
N ASP A 299 6.23 -13.30 -0.88
CA ASP A 299 5.42 -13.82 0.23
C ASP A 299 5.80 -13.11 1.53
N ALA A 300 4.83 -12.44 2.15
CA ALA A 300 5.04 -11.74 3.40
C ALA A 300 5.40 -12.62 4.61
N ARG A 301 5.47 -13.95 4.45
CA ARG A 301 6.05 -14.86 5.46
C ARG A 301 7.57 -14.78 5.50
N ASP A 302 8.20 -14.51 4.37
CA ASP A 302 9.65 -14.49 4.19
C ASP A 302 10.18 -13.09 3.79
N TYR A 303 9.28 -12.14 3.52
CA TYR A 303 9.59 -10.78 3.09
C TYR A 303 8.75 -9.73 3.84
N ASP A 304 9.38 -8.90 4.69
CA ASP A 304 8.67 -7.98 5.59
C ASP A 304 7.76 -6.94 4.90
N MET A 305 8.00 -6.64 3.63
CA MET A 305 7.20 -5.69 2.83
C MET A 305 6.50 -6.35 1.63
N GLY A 306 6.04 -7.59 1.83
CA GLY A 306 5.57 -8.47 0.76
C GLY A 306 4.14 -8.20 0.31
N ASP A 307 3.48 -9.25 -0.16
CA ASP A 307 2.12 -9.28 -0.71
C ASP A 307 1.00 -9.01 0.30
N ASN A 308 1.35 -8.61 1.52
CA ASN A 308 0.45 -8.17 2.58
C ASN A 308 0.42 -6.65 2.77
N LEU A 309 1.29 -5.90 2.07
CA LEU A 309 1.34 -4.45 2.08
C LEU A 309 0.89 -3.88 0.72
N LEU A 310 0.07 -2.84 0.81
CA LEU A 310 -0.42 -2.05 -0.31
C LEU A 310 -0.01 -0.61 -0.04
N SER A 311 0.59 0.05 -1.02
CA SER A 311 0.90 1.46 -0.95
C SER A 311 0.14 2.28 -1.97
N SER A 312 0.00 3.56 -1.64
CA SER A 312 -0.46 4.61 -2.54
C SER A 312 0.44 5.82 -2.35
N ALA A 313 0.73 6.53 -3.43
CA ALA A 313 1.57 7.71 -3.40
C ALA A 313 1.10 8.75 -4.41
N LEU A 314 1.61 9.98 -4.24
CA LEU A 314 1.55 11.01 -5.26
C LEU A 314 2.98 11.42 -5.59
N HIS A 315 3.41 11.28 -6.84
CA HIS A 315 4.71 11.79 -7.26
C HIS A 315 4.56 13.22 -7.76
N TRP A 316 5.41 14.12 -7.25
CA TRP A 316 5.43 15.53 -7.61
C TRP A 316 6.77 16.13 -7.20
N GLY A 317 7.33 16.96 -8.07
CA GLY A 317 8.63 17.58 -7.84
C GLY A 317 9.09 18.40 -9.03
N THR A 318 10.30 18.94 -8.92
CA THR A 318 10.88 19.80 -9.98
C THR A 318 11.81 19.03 -10.92
N ALA A 319 12.25 17.84 -10.51
CA ALA A 319 13.03 16.88 -11.26
C ALA A 319 12.90 15.50 -10.60
N SER A 320 13.27 14.43 -11.30
CA SER A 320 13.24 13.06 -10.78
C SER A 320 14.00 12.89 -9.46
N VAL A 321 15.16 13.54 -9.33
CA VAL A 321 16.01 13.44 -8.13
C VAL A 321 15.44 14.10 -6.88
N ASN A 322 14.46 15.00 -7.03
CA ASN A 322 13.84 15.70 -5.91
C ASN A 322 12.32 15.50 -5.83
N ASP A 323 11.85 14.38 -6.38
CA ASP A 323 10.49 13.92 -6.19
C ASP A 323 10.13 13.79 -4.69
N ARG A 324 8.91 14.21 -4.34
CA ARG A 324 8.42 14.33 -2.96
C ARG A 324 7.37 13.30 -2.60
N TRP A 325 7.28 12.19 -3.34
CA TRP A 325 6.30 11.12 -3.07
C TRP A 325 6.19 10.70 -1.60
N ARG A 326 7.31 10.67 -0.86
CA ARG A 326 7.33 10.31 0.58
C ARG A 326 6.51 11.25 1.46
N MET A 327 6.27 12.49 1.04
CA MET A 327 5.42 13.46 1.74
C MET A 327 3.93 13.23 1.50
N SER A 328 3.59 12.44 0.50
CA SER A 328 2.24 12.12 0.06
C SER A 328 2.15 10.63 -0.19
N TYR A 329 2.52 9.85 0.83
CA TYR A 329 2.59 8.40 0.80
C TYR A 329 1.74 7.80 1.93
N GLY A 330 1.15 6.65 1.67
CA GLY A 330 0.48 5.85 2.68
C GLY A 330 0.55 4.36 2.38
N GLU A 331 0.47 3.56 3.42
CA GLU A 331 0.42 2.10 3.34
C GLU A 331 -0.74 1.54 4.13
N TRP A 332 -1.27 0.43 3.65
CA TRP A 332 -2.21 -0.40 4.37
C TRP A 332 -1.85 -1.86 4.25
N GLY A 333 -1.93 -2.58 5.36
CA GLY A 333 -1.66 -4.00 5.37
C GLY A 333 -1.98 -4.67 6.69
N GLY A 334 -1.73 -5.96 6.74
CA GLY A 334 -1.93 -6.75 7.94
C GLY A 334 -1.22 -8.09 7.85
N SER A 335 -0.79 -8.63 8.99
CA SER A 335 -0.02 -9.88 9.03
C SER A 335 -0.73 -11.08 8.40
N ARG A 336 -2.07 -11.07 8.36
CA ARG A 336 -2.93 -12.15 7.84
C ARG A 336 -3.61 -11.84 6.51
N VAL A 337 -3.24 -10.74 5.85
CA VAL A 337 -3.80 -10.37 4.53
C VAL A 337 -2.79 -10.72 3.46
N ARG A 338 -3.27 -11.19 2.30
CA ARG A 338 -2.47 -11.47 1.12
C ARG A 338 -3.29 -11.02 -0.08
N TYR A 339 -2.85 -9.98 -0.79
CA TYR A 339 -3.65 -9.36 -1.84
C TYR A 339 -3.77 -10.21 -3.11
N GLY A 340 -2.98 -11.28 -3.22
CA GLY A 340 -3.15 -12.28 -4.27
C GLY A 340 -4.09 -13.44 -3.94
N GLU A 341 -4.68 -13.51 -2.74
CA GLU A 341 -5.60 -14.61 -2.37
C GLU A 341 -7.06 -14.36 -2.79
N ALA A 342 -7.46 -13.10 -2.98
CA ALA A 342 -8.83 -12.73 -3.31
C ALA A 342 -8.90 -11.46 -4.16
N PHE A 343 -10.06 -11.24 -4.79
CA PHE A 343 -10.35 -9.98 -5.45
C PHE A 343 -10.69 -8.89 -4.44
N HIS A 344 -9.93 -7.80 -4.52
CA HIS A 344 -10.13 -6.57 -3.75
C HIS A 344 -10.56 -5.43 -4.65
N THR A 345 -11.16 -4.40 -4.07
CA THR A 345 -11.47 -3.15 -4.78
C THR A 345 -10.51 -2.06 -4.34
N TYR A 346 -9.64 -1.63 -5.25
CA TYR A 346 -8.70 -0.54 -5.08
C TYR A 346 -9.35 0.74 -5.59
N GLY A 347 -9.47 1.75 -4.74
CA GLY A 347 -10.23 2.94 -5.06
C GLY A 347 -9.46 4.24 -4.85
N LEU A 348 -9.79 5.23 -5.67
CA LEU A 348 -9.32 6.60 -5.61
C LEU A 348 -10.51 7.56 -5.65
N GLU A 349 -10.52 8.58 -4.81
CA GLU A 349 -11.42 9.74 -4.86
C GLU A 349 -10.54 10.96 -4.83
N TRP A 350 -10.76 11.83 -5.79
CA TRP A 350 -9.89 12.96 -6.03
C TRP A 350 -10.76 14.15 -6.36
N SER A 351 -10.46 15.28 -5.74
CA SER A 351 -11.13 16.56 -5.97
C SER A 351 -10.09 17.68 -5.97
N GLU A 352 -10.55 18.90 -6.19
CA GLU A 352 -9.73 20.11 -6.03
C GLU A 352 -9.13 20.26 -4.61
N LYS A 353 -9.74 19.62 -3.60
CA LYS A 353 -9.39 19.84 -2.19
C LYS A 353 -8.61 18.69 -1.57
N TYR A 354 -8.81 17.48 -2.04
CA TYR A 354 -8.15 16.30 -1.49
C TYR A 354 -7.99 15.19 -2.50
N LEU A 355 -7.10 14.26 -2.17
CA LEU A 355 -6.95 12.99 -2.84
C LEU A 355 -6.94 11.87 -1.80
N PHE A 356 -7.67 10.80 -2.08
CA PHE A 356 -7.97 9.75 -1.12
C PHE A 356 -7.93 8.39 -1.81
N ALA A 357 -7.03 7.51 -1.38
CA ALA A 357 -6.95 6.12 -1.82
C ALA A 357 -7.43 5.16 -0.72
N TRP A 358 -8.17 4.12 -1.10
CA TRP A 358 -8.74 3.13 -0.18
C TRP A 358 -8.77 1.71 -0.75
N LEU A 359 -9.02 0.76 0.16
CA LEU A 359 -9.09 -0.67 -0.13
C LEU A 359 -10.42 -1.26 0.35
N ASP A 360 -11.16 -1.98 -0.49
CA ASP A 360 -12.45 -2.65 -0.17
C ASP A 360 -13.51 -1.72 0.45
N GLY A 361 -13.40 -0.43 0.18
CA GLY A 361 -14.32 0.61 0.63
C GLY A 361 -13.64 1.74 1.40
N ARG A 362 -14.33 2.89 1.43
CA ARG A 362 -13.82 4.17 1.95
C ARG A 362 -13.44 4.20 3.43
N LEU A 363 -13.72 3.14 4.19
CA LEU A 363 -13.34 3.06 5.61
C LEU A 363 -11.93 2.51 5.83
N ARG A 364 -11.35 1.79 4.85
CA ARG A 364 -9.96 1.32 4.94
C ARG A 364 -9.11 2.21 4.05
N HIS A 365 -8.66 3.28 4.68
CA HIS A 365 -7.90 4.35 4.07
C HIS A 365 -6.43 3.94 3.94
N VAL A 366 -5.89 4.00 2.71
CA VAL A 366 -4.46 3.77 2.42
C VAL A 366 -3.69 5.09 2.47
N MET A 367 -4.12 6.09 1.70
CA MET A 367 -3.51 7.43 1.64
C MET A 367 -4.56 8.53 1.50
N PHE A 368 -4.35 9.65 2.21
CA PHE A 368 -5.24 10.83 2.17
C PHE A 368 -4.37 12.06 2.22
N PHE A 369 -4.52 12.87 1.20
CA PHE A 369 -3.77 14.08 1.01
C PHE A 369 -4.74 15.25 0.92
N ASP A 370 -4.59 16.21 1.82
CA ASP A 370 -5.45 17.40 1.90
C ASP A 370 -4.71 18.59 1.31
N PHE A 371 -5.07 18.97 0.09
CA PHE A 371 -4.45 20.09 -0.62
C PHE A 371 -4.71 21.43 0.08
N THR A 372 -5.71 21.52 0.97
CA THR A 372 -6.09 22.78 1.64
C THR A 372 -5.23 23.12 2.86
N LYS A 373 -4.47 22.17 3.38
CA LYS A 373 -3.60 22.37 4.57
C LYS A 373 -2.35 23.20 4.26
N ASN A 374 -1.94 23.24 3.00
CA ASN A 374 -0.76 23.96 2.54
C ASN A 374 -1.17 25.01 1.52
N LYS A 375 -0.32 26.03 1.33
CA LYS A 375 -0.60 27.08 0.33
C LYS A 375 -0.59 26.50 -1.09
N ASN A 376 0.42 25.69 -1.40
CA ASN A 376 0.58 24.94 -2.64
C ASN A 376 1.68 23.87 -2.46
N LEU A 377 1.77 22.94 -3.41
CA LEU A 377 2.79 21.89 -3.39
C LEU A 377 4.21 22.44 -3.49
N TRP A 378 4.45 23.57 -4.17
CA TRP A 378 5.78 24.21 -4.21
C TRP A 378 6.34 24.52 -2.80
N SER A 379 5.52 25.19 -1.98
CA SER A 379 5.87 25.53 -0.61
C SER A 379 5.92 24.32 0.31
N TYR A 380 5.02 23.35 0.10
CA TYR A 380 4.97 22.13 0.89
C TYR A 380 6.19 21.24 0.69
N GLY A 381 6.70 21.15 -0.55
CA GLY A 381 7.90 20.37 -0.89
C GLY A 381 9.23 21.05 -0.58
N GLU A 382 9.18 22.27 -0.03
CA GLU A 382 10.35 23.07 0.37
C GLU A 382 11.38 23.27 -0.76
N PHE A 383 10.94 23.41 -2.01
CA PHE A 383 11.85 23.53 -3.17
C PHE A 383 12.59 24.86 -3.24
N ALA A 384 12.09 25.88 -2.55
CA ALA A 384 12.70 27.21 -2.57
C ALA A 384 14.10 27.18 -1.94
N GLY A 385 15.12 27.42 -2.77
CA GLY A 385 16.52 27.45 -2.33
C GLY A 385 17.25 26.09 -2.38
N GLU A 386 16.58 25.03 -2.81
CA GLU A 386 17.25 23.77 -3.15
C GLU A 386 18.13 23.95 -4.40
N SER A 387 19.21 23.19 -4.49
CA SER A 387 20.02 23.08 -5.71
C SER A 387 19.76 21.71 -6.34
N VAL A 388 19.22 21.71 -7.55
CA VAL A 388 18.92 20.52 -8.33
C VAL A 388 19.80 20.57 -9.58
N ASN A 389 20.67 19.58 -9.74
CA ASN A 389 21.63 19.52 -10.86
C ASN A 389 22.47 20.81 -11.01
N GLY A 390 22.85 21.42 -9.88
CA GLY A 390 23.66 22.64 -9.86
C GLY A 390 22.90 23.93 -10.19
N SER A 391 21.57 23.89 -10.29
CA SER A 391 20.73 25.06 -10.53
C SER A 391 19.61 25.17 -9.48
N VAL A 392 19.17 26.39 -9.19
CA VAL A 392 17.98 26.61 -8.35
C VAL A 392 16.74 26.33 -9.21
N PRO A 393 15.83 25.43 -8.80
CA PRO A 393 14.65 25.13 -9.57
C PRO A 393 13.72 26.35 -9.63
N VAL A 394 13.05 26.50 -10.76
CA VAL A 394 11.98 27.50 -10.95
C VAL A 394 10.65 26.82 -10.67
N ASP A 395 9.75 27.52 -9.98
CA ASP A 395 8.40 27.03 -9.66
C ASP A 395 7.57 26.78 -10.94
N PRO A 396 7.37 25.51 -11.35
CA PRO A 396 6.64 25.19 -12.57
C PRO A 396 5.13 25.42 -12.42
N TRP A 397 4.63 25.58 -11.19
CA TRP A 397 3.21 25.66 -10.87
C TRP A 397 2.75 27.09 -10.56
N SER A 398 3.70 28.03 -10.47
CA SER A 398 3.49 29.42 -10.07
C SER A 398 2.40 30.17 -10.84
N SER A 399 2.16 29.81 -12.10
CA SER A 399 1.14 30.43 -12.96
C SER A 399 -0.30 30.06 -12.62
N THR A 400 -0.52 28.93 -11.93
CA THR A 400 -1.88 28.40 -11.68
C THR A 400 -2.57 29.07 -10.50
N GLY A 401 -1.80 29.39 -9.45
CA GLY A 401 -2.34 29.86 -8.17
C GLY A 401 -3.20 28.84 -7.42
N ARG A 402 -3.23 27.56 -7.84
CA ARG A 402 -4.01 26.49 -7.23
C ARG A 402 -3.16 25.69 -6.23
N ALA A 403 -3.78 25.20 -5.16
CA ALA A 403 -3.07 24.50 -4.09
C ALA A 403 -2.77 23.03 -4.45
N ASN A 404 -3.57 22.45 -5.33
CA ASN A 404 -3.51 21.05 -5.75
C ASN A 404 -2.66 20.79 -7.00
N THR A 405 -2.11 21.83 -7.65
CA THR A 405 -1.21 21.69 -8.80
C THR A 405 0.03 20.86 -8.43
N PRO A 406 0.36 19.77 -9.15
CA PRO A 406 -0.05 19.45 -10.53
C PRO A 406 -1.24 18.49 -10.69
N PHE A 407 -1.93 18.12 -9.61
CA PHE A 407 -3.10 17.23 -9.63
C PHE A 407 -4.39 18.00 -9.95
N ASP A 408 -4.32 18.83 -10.98
CA ASP A 408 -5.38 19.71 -11.46
C ASP A 408 -5.62 19.61 -12.98
N GLU A 409 -4.98 18.64 -13.63
CA GLU A 409 -5.16 18.29 -15.04
C GLU A 409 -5.86 16.94 -15.21
N SER A 410 -6.11 16.48 -16.44
CA SER A 410 -6.76 15.19 -16.68
C SER A 410 -5.74 14.05 -16.62
N PHE A 411 -6.10 12.94 -15.98
CA PHE A 411 -5.25 11.75 -15.83
C PHE A 411 -5.88 10.54 -16.52
N TYR A 412 -5.05 9.65 -17.05
CA TYR A 412 -5.44 8.35 -17.57
C TYR A 412 -4.94 7.22 -16.65
N LEU A 413 -5.69 6.13 -16.61
CA LEU A 413 -5.37 4.93 -15.82
C LEU A 413 -4.36 4.03 -16.54
N ILE A 414 -3.47 3.43 -15.77
CA ILE A 414 -2.45 2.43 -16.18
C ILE A 414 -2.57 1.19 -15.28
N LEU A 415 -2.48 0.02 -15.91
CA LEU A 415 -2.44 -1.29 -15.28
C LEU A 415 -1.20 -2.05 -15.78
N ASN A 416 -0.35 -2.54 -14.89
CA ASN A 416 0.78 -3.38 -15.27
C ASN A 416 1.25 -4.29 -14.13
N VAL A 417 2.10 -5.26 -14.51
CA VAL A 417 2.92 -6.03 -13.56
C VAL A 417 4.37 -5.92 -14.00
N ALA A 418 5.14 -5.04 -13.37
CA ALA A 418 6.59 -4.96 -13.59
C ALA A 418 7.30 -6.10 -12.84
N VAL A 419 8.52 -6.44 -13.27
CA VAL A 419 9.34 -7.47 -12.60
C VAL A 419 10.75 -6.98 -12.37
N GLY A 420 11.20 -7.04 -11.11
CA GLY A 420 12.44 -6.43 -10.67
C GLY A 420 12.44 -4.91 -10.90
N SER A 421 13.48 -4.23 -10.45
CA SER A 421 13.66 -2.78 -10.62
C SER A 421 15.01 -2.36 -10.05
N THR A 422 15.50 -1.18 -10.43
CA THR A 422 16.71 -0.56 -9.84
C THR A 422 16.42 0.77 -9.12
N ASN A 423 15.15 1.14 -8.96
CA ASN A 423 14.76 2.43 -8.37
C ASN A 423 14.59 2.39 -6.83
N GLY A 424 14.99 1.32 -6.15
CA GLY A 424 14.81 1.15 -4.72
C GLY A 424 13.46 0.59 -4.27
N TRP A 425 12.53 0.29 -5.20
CA TRP A 425 11.25 -0.34 -4.85
C TRP A 425 11.45 -1.68 -4.13
N PHE A 426 12.41 -2.48 -4.56
CA PHE A 426 12.90 -3.64 -3.81
C PHE A 426 14.19 -3.21 -3.09
N PRO A 427 14.19 -3.01 -1.76
CA PRO A 427 15.37 -2.49 -1.08
C PRO A 427 16.55 -3.46 -1.13
N ASP A 428 17.75 -2.92 -1.32
CA ASP A 428 18.99 -3.70 -1.25
C ASP A 428 19.15 -4.39 0.12
N ALA A 429 19.71 -5.60 0.11
CA ALA A 429 19.94 -6.44 1.28
C ALA A 429 18.68 -6.90 2.05
N VAL A 430 17.48 -6.78 1.48
CA VAL A 430 16.23 -7.29 2.05
C VAL A 430 15.75 -8.54 1.31
N GLY A 431 15.31 -9.56 2.06
CA GLY A 431 14.61 -10.72 1.51
C GLY A 431 15.40 -11.57 0.50
N GLY A 432 16.73 -11.57 0.60
CA GLY A 432 17.59 -12.32 -0.32
C GLY A 432 17.61 -11.78 -1.75
N LYS A 433 17.30 -10.48 -1.95
CA LYS A 433 17.36 -9.81 -3.27
C LYS A 433 18.66 -10.14 -4.01
N PRO A 434 18.59 -10.73 -5.23
CA PRO A 434 19.78 -11.23 -5.92
C PRO A 434 20.57 -10.17 -6.72
N TRP A 435 20.10 -8.92 -6.77
CA TRP A 435 20.80 -7.81 -7.41
C TRP A 435 20.92 -6.62 -6.46
N ALA A 436 21.91 -5.76 -6.72
CA ALA A 436 21.99 -4.43 -6.12
C ALA A 436 21.53 -3.39 -7.12
N ASP A 437 20.84 -2.34 -6.67
CA ASP A 437 20.35 -1.28 -7.56
C ASP A 437 21.49 -0.54 -8.28
N SER A 438 22.65 -0.46 -7.62
CA SER A 438 23.88 0.16 -8.17
C SER A 438 24.78 -0.81 -8.94
N SER A 439 24.37 -2.07 -9.14
CA SER A 439 25.15 -3.03 -9.93
C SER A 439 25.30 -2.52 -11.37
N GLU A 440 26.41 -2.86 -12.02
CA GLU A 440 26.58 -2.63 -13.47
C GLU A 440 25.70 -3.60 -14.29
N THR A 441 25.30 -4.74 -13.70
CA THR A 441 24.57 -5.81 -14.40
C THR A 441 23.36 -6.36 -13.60
N PRO A 442 22.48 -5.51 -13.04
CA PRO A 442 21.45 -5.94 -12.10
C PRO A 442 20.46 -6.93 -12.70
N MET A 443 20.06 -6.72 -13.96
CA MET A 443 19.17 -7.63 -14.69
C MET A 443 19.81 -9.01 -14.92
N ARG A 444 21.13 -9.05 -15.19
CA ARG A 444 21.88 -10.30 -15.34
C ARG A 444 22.00 -11.03 -14.00
N ASP A 445 22.21 -10.29 -12.92
CA ASP A 445 22.33 -10.86 -11.57
C ASP A 445 20.99 -11.44 -11.12
N PHE A 446 19.88 -10.72 -11.37
CA PHE A 446 18.51 -11.21 -11.24
C PHE A 446 18.29 -12.50 -12.04
N TRP A 447 18.65 -12.51 -13.32
CA TRP A 447 18.49 -13.67 -14.19
C TRP A 447 19.29 -14.90 -13.74
N LYS A 448 20.56 -14.70 -13.34
CA LYS A 448 21.42 -15.79 -12.84
C LYS A 448 20.88 -16.46 -11.59
N ALA A 449 20.10 -15.72 -10.79
CA ALA A 449 19.46 -16.24 -9.60
C ALA A 449 18.06 -16.82 -9.86
N ASN A 450 17.65 -17.05 -11.12
CA ASN A 450 16.30 -17.55 -11.43
C ASN A 450 15.88 -18.79 -10.63
N SER A 451 16.80 -19.71 -10.33
CA SER A 451 16.52 -20.90 -9.54
C SER A 451 16.10 -20.60 -8.10
N THR A 452 16.41 -19.42 -7.57
CA THR A 452 16.06 -19.04 -6.18
C THR A 452 14.69 -18.39 -6.07
N TRP A 453 14.20 -17.74 -7.13
CA TRP A 453 12.96 -16.95 -7.09
C TRP A 453 11.87 -17.46 -8.05
N LEU A 454 12.23 -18.01 -9.21
CA LEU A 454 11.25 -18.47 -10.22
C LEU A 454 10.29 -19.55 -9.68
N PRO A 455 10.70 -20.48 -8.80
CA PRO A 455 9.77 -21.44 -8.20
C PRO A 455 8.60 -20.78 -7.44
N SER A 456 8.76 -19.55 -6.95
CA SER A 456 7.70 -18.81 -6.24
C SER A 456 6.58 -18.30 -7.14
N TRP A 457 6.80 -18.21 -8.46
CA TRP A 457 5.81 -17.66 -9.40
C TRP A 457 4.63 -18.62 -9.64
N GLY A 458 4.76 -19.89 -9.27
CA GLY A 458 3.67 -20.86 -9.44
C GLY A 458 3.15 -20.92 -10.89
N PRO A 459 1.90 -21.34 -11.10
CA PRO A 459 1.28 -21.36 -12.42
C PRO A 459 0.76 -19.96 -12.87
N PRO A 460 0.45 -19.75 -14.16
CA PRO A 460 0.02 -18.45 -14.72
C PRO A 460 -1.09 -17.74 -13.93
N GLU A 461 -2.07 -18.49 -13.42
CA GLU A 461 -3.21 -17.99 -12.63
C GLU A 461 -2.82 -17.39 -11.28
N GLU A 462 -1.64 -17.74 -10.75
CA GLU A 462 -1.11 -17.21 -9.48
C GLU A 462 -0.15 -16.03 -9.70
N ARG A 463 0.67 -16.05 -10.76
CA ARG A 463 1.61 -14.96 -11.11
C ARG A 463 1.00 -13.80 -11.88
N GLY A 464 -0.25 -13.90 -12.33
CA GLY A 464 -0.94 -12.85 -13.06
C GLY A 464 -1.70 -11.88 -12.15
N MET A 465 -1.69 -10.59 -12.48
CA MET A 465 -2.72 -9.66 -11.98
C MET A 465 -4.00 -9.92 -12.76
N VAL A 466 -5.10 -10.21 -12.05
CA VAL A 466 -6.40 -10.45 -12.67
C VAL A 466 -7.34 -9.32 -12.31
N ILE A 467 -7.87 -8.62 -13.32
CA ILE A 467 -8.72 -7.44 -13.17
C ILE A 467 -10.12 -7.78 -13.67
N GLN A 468 -11.08 -7.79 -12.76
CA GLN A 468 -12.47 -8.15 -13.05
C GLN A 468 -13.27 -6.96 -13.61
N SER A 469 -12.99 -5.75 -13.14
CA SER A 469 -13.68 -4.55 -13.63
C SER A 469 -12.95 -3.26 -13.30
N VAL A 470 -13.15 -2.25 -14.13
CA VAL A 470 -12.72 -0.86 -13.90
C VAL A 470 -13.92 0.06 -14.04
N LYS A 471 -14.14 0.91 -13.03
CA LYS A 471 -15.14 1.97 -13.07
C LYS A 471 -14.48 3.31 -12.85
N MET A 472 -14.83 4.29 -13.68
CA MET A 472 -14.42 5.68 -13.50
C MET A 472 -15.64 6.58 -13.52
N TRP A 473 -15.73 7.48 -12.55
CA TRP A 473 -16.74 8.50 -12.48
C TRP A 473 -16.10 9.88 -12.38
N GLN A 474 -16.47 10.81 -13.24
CA GLN A 474 -16.00 12.18 -13.14
C GLN A 474 -16.88 12.99 -12.20
N GLU A 475 -16.28 13.90 -11.42
CA GLU A 475 -17.04 14.85 -10.62
C GLU A 475 -17.89 15.78 -11.52
N GLY A 476 -19.17 15.92 -11.19
CA GLY A 476 -20.15 16.71 -11.94
C GLY A 476 -21.34 15.90 -12.42
N LYS A 477 -22.34 16.60 -12.97
CA LYS A 477 -23.53 15.97 -13.58
C LYS A 477 -23.20 15.39 -14.95
N CYS A 478 -23.82 14.26 -15.26
CA CYS A 478 -24.15 13.89 -16.63
C CYS A 478 -25.31 14.80 -17.11
#